data_AF-A0A951XDU2-F1
#
_entry.id   AF-A0A951XDU2-F1
#
_cell.length_a   1.000
_cell.length_b   1.000
_cell.length_c   1.000
_cell.angle_alpha   90.00
_cell.angle_beta   90.00
_cell.angle_gamma   90.00
#
_symmetry.space_group_name_H-M   'P 1'
#
loop_
_entity.id
_entity.type
_entity.pdbx_description
1 polymer ?
#
loop_
_entity_poly.entity_id
_entity_poly.type
_entity_poly.pdbx_seq_one_letter_code
_entity_poly.pdbx_strand_id
1 'polypeptide(L)'
;NNTIGFLGTKQHVVEDSGTGYKSHHRMDLVVSEDRNFRPVDMEFAPDGSLYLIDWHNILIGHMQHNARDPLRDHMHGRVYRITYPSRPLVTPAKIDGATVEELLENLKLPEYRSRYRTRRELRGRAASEVLPKLKKWVGALDKNDPRYEHHQLEALWVSWGLDQVDQYLLRNLLKAKDYHVRAAAVNVVRYTGHQVKDQADLLKQAATDENGRVRLEAIVAASWIGKEKGMPVLEEAAKKPLDEWMIHAYETAVAHLNDKPVLAYKEEKIISSLKGEDLALYKKGKEIFAMDGYCGTCHQPDGKGLPASGFPPLAGTKWVTGNEERLIKVVLKGLLGPIDINGRKYPGQVPMTPFEGLLNDEEVAAVLTYVRNSFGNAASVIQPATVKKVRESVQSKKDFYAPEALLKEHPLEP
;
A
#
# COMPACT_ATOMS: atom_id res chain seq x y z
N ASN A 1 -20.34 0.12 14.03
CA ASN A 1 -20.63 0.78 15.32
C ASN A 1 -20.68 2.28 15.11
N ASN A 2 -21.58 2.98 15.80
CA ASN A 2 -21.55 4.43 15.86
C ASN A 2 -21.84 4.89 17.31
N THR A 3 -21.25 6.00 17.69
CA THR A 3 -21.36 6.63 19.02
C THR A 3 -21.73 8.10 18.93
N ILE A 4 -21.93 8.63 17.73
CA ILE A 4 -22.28 10.03 17.43
C ILE A 4 -23.49 10.04 16.50
N GLY A 5 -24.60 10.64 16.95
CA GLY A 5 -25.88 10.66 16.24
C GLY A 5 -26.70 9.38 16.40
N PHE A 6 -26.10 8.22 16.17
CA PHE A 6 -26.69 6.91 16.50
C PHE A 6 -25.83 6.21 17.55
N LEU A 7 -26.47 5.78 18.65
CA LEU A 7 -25.79 5.17 19.79
C LEU A 7 -26.01 3.66 19.81
N GLY A 8 -25.23 2.95 19.00
CA GLY A 8 -25.58 1.57 18.69
C GLY A 8 -24.74 0.85 17.65
N THR A 9 -25.23 -0.33 17.31
CA THR A 9 -24.74 -1.20 16.24
C THR A 9 -25.84 -1.40 15.21
N LYS A 10 -25.58 -1.02 13.95
CA LYS A 10 -26.46 -1.32 12.82
C LYS A 10 -26.01 -2.59 12.13
N GLN A 11 -26.95 -3.38 11.66
CA GLN A 11 -26.69 -4.48 10.73
C GLN A 11 -27.08 -4.06 9.32
N HIS A 12 -26.20 -4.33 8.36
CA HIS A 12 -26.47 -4.19 6.94
C HIS A 12 -26.47 -5.57 6.27
N VAL A 13 -27.29 -5.75 5.24
CA VAL A 13 -27.16 -6.88 4.30
C VAL A 13 -26.18 -6.45 3.22
N VAL A 14 -25.31 -7.38 2.80
CA VAL A 14 -24.43 -7.23 1.64
C VAL A 14 -24.90 -8.19 0.56
N GLU A 15 -25.12 -7.68 -0.64
CA GLU A 15 -25.61 -8.43 -1.79
C GLU A 15 -24.67 -8.24 -2.97
N ASP A 16 -24.53 -9.28 -3.80
CA ASP A 16 -23.74 -9.19 -5.02
C ASP A 16 -24.33 -8.17 -6.00
N SER A 17 -23.47 -7.35 -6.60
CA SER A 17 -23.88 -6.40 -7.64
C SER A 17 -22.79 -6.29 -8.71
N GLY A 18 -22.96 -7.05 -9.79
CA GLY A 18 -21.94 -7.16 -10.83
C GLY A 18 -20.65 -7.75 -10.29
N THR A 19 -19.55 -7.02 -10.41
CA THR A 19 -18.24 -7.40 -9.84
C THR A 19 -18.20 -7.24 -8.32
N GLY A 20 -18.79 -6.14 -7.82
CA GLY A 20 -18.72 -5.72 -6.43
C GLY A 20 -19.95 -6.12 -5.62
N TYR A 21 -20.28 -5.26 -4.67
CA TYR A 21 -21.37 -5.47 -3.72
C TYR A 21 -22.18 -4.20 -3.53
N LYS A 22 -23.46 -4.36 -3.21
CA LYS A 22 -24.30 -3.31 -2.61
C LYS A 22 -24.60 -3.68 -1.17
N SER A 23 -24.80 -2.67 -0.34
CA SER A 23 -25.27 -2.89 1.02
C SER A 23 -26.49 -2.03 1.31
N HIS A 24 -27.41 -2.56 2.10
CA HIS A 24 -28.56 -1.83 2.59
C HIS A 24 -28.76 -2.09 4.08
N HIS A 25 -29.28 -1.09 4.78
CA HIS A 25 -29.60 -1.22 6.20
C HIS A 25 -30.66 -2.31 6.41
N ARG A 26 -30.42 -3.19 7.37
CA ARG A 26 -31.36 -4.27 7.73
C ARG A 26 -32.12 -3.93 9.00
N MET A 27 -31.36 -3.63 10.07
CA MET A 27 -31.91 -3.34 11.38
C MET A 27 -30.88 -2.67 12.29
N ASP A 28 -31.37 -2.03 13.34
CA ASP A 28 -30.55 -1.56 14.45
C ASP A 28 -30.40 -2.72 15.45
N LEU A 29 -29.28 -3.43 15.35
CA LEU A 29 -29.01 -4.66 16.09
C LEU A 29 -28.93 -4.42 17.60
N VAL A 30 -28.28 -3.33 18.00
CA VAL A 30 -28.19 -2.89 19.40
C VAL A 30 -28.36 -1.38 19.43
N VAL A 31 -29.25 -0.92 20.30
CA VAL A 31 -29.48 0.51 20.59
C VAL A 31 -29.43 0.68 22.09
N SER A 32 -28.78 1.75 22.56
CA SER A 32 -28.74 2.09 23.97
C SER A 32 -29.22 3.52 24.19
N GLU A 33 -29.97 3.72 25.27
CA GLU A 33 -30.34 5.05 25.78
C GLU A 33 -29.26 5.61 26.72
N ASP A 34 -28.34 4.76 27.18
CA ASP A 34 -27.22 5.17 28.02
C ASP A 34 -26.23 5.99 27.22
N ARG A 35 -26.14 7.29 27.54
CA ARG A 35 -25.27 8.26 26.87
C ARG A 35 -23.79 7.94 26.98
N ASN A 36 -23.38 7.03 27.85
CA ASN A 36 -21.98 6.57 27.98
C ASN A 36 -21.71 5.32 27.13
N PHE A 37 -22.71 4.72 26.48
CA PHE A 37 -22.52 3.54 25.63
C PHE A 37 -21.62 3.84 24.42
N ARG A 38 -20.54 3.09 24.28
CA ARG A 38 -19.53 3.18 23.22
C ARG A 38 -19.20 1.77 22.70
N PRO A 39 -20.01 1.20 21.79
CA PRO A 39 -19.71 -0.08 21.17
C PRO A 39 -18.44 0.05 20.32
N VAL A 40 -17.38 -0.68 20.68
CA VAL A 40 -16.08 -0.56 20.01
C VAL A 40 -15.72 -1.78 19.18
N ASP A 41 -16.20 -2.98 19.54
CA ASP A 41 -15.91 -4.20 18.79
C ASP A 41 -17.00 -5.27 18.98
N MET A 42 -17.09 -6.21 18.03
CA MET A 42 -18.02 -7.34 18.08
C MET A 42 -17.42 -8.60 17.46
N GLU A 43 -17.68 -9.74 18.07
CA GLU A 43 -17.13 -11.03 17.62
C GLU A 43 -18.14 -12.16 17.81
N PHE A 44 -18.21 -13.07 16.85
CA PHE A 44 -18.97 -14.31 17.01
C PHE A 44 -18.11 -15.36 17.75
N ALA A 45 -18.62 -15.85 18.88
CA ALA A 45 -18.01 -16.94 19.62
C ALA A 45 -18.17 -18.28 18.87
N PRO A 46 -17.36 -19.32 19.20
CA PRO A 46 -17.45 -20.63 18.57
C PRO A 46 -18.83 -21.30 18.68
N ASP A 47 -19.64 -20.89 19.64
CA ASP A 47 -21.00 -21.37 19.86
C ASP A 47 -22.08 -20.57 19.10
N GLY A 48 -21.66 -19.63 18.25
CA GLY A 48 -22.55 -18.77 17.46
C GLY A 48 -23.16 -17.59 18.22
N SER A 49 -22.88 -17.42 19.51
CA SER A 49 -23.30 -16.21 20.24
C SER A 49 -22.47 -14.99 19.82
N LEU A 50 -23.11 -13.82 19.75
CA LEU A 50 -22.44 -12.57 19.39
C LEU A 50 -21.99 -11.87 20.67
N TYR A 51 -20.71 -11.56 20.78
CA TYR A 51 -20.20 -10.69 21.83
C TYR A 51 -20.08 -9.26 21.30
N LEU A 52 -20.47 -8.29 22.11
CA LEU A 52 -20.28 -6.86 21.86
C LEU A 52 -19.57 -6.26 23.07
N ILE A 53 -18.45 -5.58 22.82
CA ILE A 53 -17.76 -4.83 23.87
C ILE A 53 -18.12 -3.36 23.78
N ASP A 54 -18.41 -2.82 24.96
CA ASP A 54 -18.74 -1.44 25.17
C ASP A 54 -17.68 -0.81 26.06
N TRP A 55 -16.99 0.19 25.53
CA TRP A 55 -15.98 0.93 26.29
C TRP A 55 -16.59 1.78 27.41
N HIS A 56 -17.90 2.02 27.40
CA HIS A 56 -18.68 2.71 28.43
C HIS A 56 -17.99 3.97 28.97
N ASN A 57 -17.92 5.02 28.16
CA ASN A 57 -17.15 6.22 28.47
C ASN A 57 -17.94 7.49 28.21
N ILE A 58 -17.81 8.45 29.14
CA ILE A 58 -18.48 9.76 29.04
C ILE A 58 -17.90 10.53 27.86
N LEU A 59 -16.57 10.55 27.73
CA LEU A 59 -15.87 11.38 26.76
C LEU A 59 -15.79 10.72 25.38
N ILE A 60 -16.14 11.48 24.34
CA ILE A 60 -16.10 11.04 22.94
C ILE A 60 -14.88 11.66 22.26
N GLY A 61 -13.85 10.85 22.02
CA GLY A 61 -12.66 11.24 21.26
C GLY A 61 -11.64 12.10 22.02
N HIS A 62 -10.69 12.66 21.25
CA HIS A 62 -9.57 13.46 21.74
C HIS A 62 -9.52 14.88 21.14
N MET A 63 -10.47 15.23 20.26
CA MET A 63 -10.52 16.55 19.59
C MET A 63 -11.15 17.60 20.51
N GLN A 64 -12.24 17.25 21.20
CA GLN A 64 -12.99 18.13 22.08
C GLN A 64 -12.50 18.08 23.54
N HIS A 65 -11.77 17.02 23.90
CA HIS A 65 -11.33 16.74 25.26
C HIS A 65 -9.87 16.30 25.27
N ASN A 66 -9.13 16.74 26.28
CA ASN A 66 -7.74 16.33 26.46
C ASN A 66 -7.65 14.79 26.63
N ALA A 67 -6.57 14.18 26.16
CA ALA A 67 -6.31 12.76 26.42
C ALA A 67 -6.20 12.45 27.93
N ARG A 68 -5.77 13.43 28.74
CA ARG A 68 -5.62 13.37 30.21
C ARG A 68 -6.84 13.86 31.00
N ASP A 69 -7.98 14.06 30.34
CA ASP A 69 -9.20 14.49 31.02
C ASP A 69 -9.59 13.47 32.11
N PRO A 70 -9.78 13.88 33.38
CA PRO A 70 -10.03 12.96 34.49
C PRO A 70 -11.37 12.22 34.39
N LEU A 71 -12.29 12.68 33.52
CA LEU A 71 -13.55 11.97 33.25
C LEU A 71 -13.39 10.81 32.25
N ARG A 72 -12.18 10.59 31.72
CA ARG A 72 -11.89 9.44 30.87
C ARG A 72 -11.78 8.19 31.73
N ASP A 73 -12.73 7.27 31.58
CA ASP A 73 -12.65 5.98 32.26
C ASP A 73 -11.63 5.06 31.55
N HIS A 74 -10.66 4.57 32.32
CA HIS A 74 -9.59 3.67 31.86
C HIS A 74 -9.70 2.25 32.43
N MET A 75 -10.68 2.02 33.31
CA MET A 75 -10.77 0.83 34.14
C MET A 75 -12.02 0.00 33.88
N HIS A 76 -13.11 0.63 33.43
CA HIS A 76 -14.39 -0.03 33.26
C HIS A 76 -14.82 -0.13 31.80
N GLY A 77 -15.64 -1.14 31.54
CA GLY A 77 -16.29 -1.42 30.27
C GLY A 77 -17.37 -2.48 30.50
N ARG A 78 -18.17 -2.77 29.47
CA ARG A 78 -19.21 -3.80 29.52
C ARG A 78 -18.99 -4.81 28.40
N VAL A 79 -19.26 -6.07 28.71
CA VAL A 79 -19.25 -7.16 27.73
C VAL A 79 -20.65 -7.74 27.67
N TYR A 80 -21.27 -7.64 26.50
CA TYR A 80 -22.59 -8.21 26.24
C TYR A 80 -22.42 -9.51 25.47
N ARG A 81 -23.09 -10.57 25.92
CA ARG A 81 -23.29 -11.81 25.14
C ARG A 81 -24.72 -11.84 24.64
N ILE A 82 -24.88 -11.84 23.33
CA ILE A 82 -26.17 -11.80 22.64
C ILE A 82 -26.47 -13.20 22.11
N THR A 83 -27.59 -13.74 22.55
CA THR A 83 -28.15 -15.04 22.13
C THR A 83 -29.62 -14.89 21.78
N TYR A 84 -30.18 -15.85 21.05
CA TYR A 84 -31.61 -15.86 20.74
C TYR A 84 -32.29 -17.08 21.40
N PRO A 85 -33.22 -16.89 22.35
CA PRO A 85 -33.71 -17.99 23.21
C PRO A 85 -34.23 -19.23 22.49
N SER A 86 -34.85 -19.07 21.31
CA SER A 86 -35.41 -20.19 20.53
C SER A 86 -34.47 -20.75 19.46
N ARG A 87 -33.24 -20.23 19.35
CA ARG A 87 -32.21 -20.77 18.45
C ARG A 87 -31.13 -21.45 19.28
N PRO A 88 -30.97 -22.78 19.18
CA PRO A 88 -29.87 -23.48 19.83
C PRO A 88 -28.51 -22.88 19.46
N LEU A 89 -27.59 -22.90 20.41
CA LEU A 89 -26.19 -22.54 20.14
C LEU A 89 -25.57 -23.57 19.18
N VAL A 90 -24.60 -23.11 18.41
CA VAL A 90 -23.78 -23.96 17.56
C VAL A 90 -22.92 -24.84 18.47
N THR A 91 -22.86 -26.14 18.20
CA THR A 91 -21.89 -27.02 18.86
C THR A 91 -20.53 -26.78 18.24
N PRO A 92 -19.51 -26.32 19.00
CA PRO A 92 -18.18 -26.08 18.44
C PRO A 92 -17.58 -27.35 17.87
N ALA A 93 -17.08 -27.28 16.64
CA ALA A 93 -16.41 -28.40 15.99
C ALA A 93 -15.11 -28.76 16.72
N LYS A 94 -14.86 -30.06 16.90
CA LYS A 94 -13.58 -30.55 17.41
C LYS A 94 -12.51 -30.36 16.33
N ILE A 95 -11.43 -29.66 16.67
CA ILE A 95 -10.31 -29.37 15.76
C ILE A 95 -9.00 -29.88 16.38
N ASP A 96 -8.69 -29.39 17.58
CA ASP A 96 -7.54 -29.89 18.34
C ASP A 96 -7.74 -31.38 18.67
N GLY A 97 -6.70 -32.18 18.41
CA GLY A 97 -6.73 -33.63 18.57
C GLY A 97 -7.76 -34.37 17.69
N ALA A 98 -8.35 -33.73 16.67
CA ALA A 98 -9.23 -34.40 15.71
C ALA A 98 -8.43 -35.21 14.69
N THR A 99 -9.01 -36.30 14.20
CA THR A 99 -8.48 -37.07 13.06
C THR A 99 -8.58 -36.26 11.76
N VAL A 100 -7.79 -36.62 10.73
CA VAL A 100 -7.90 -35.96 9.41
C VAL A 100 -9.30 -36.12 8.84
N GLU A 101 -9.91 -37.29 9.01
CA GLU A 101 -11.27 -37.60 8.56
C GLU A 101 -12.32 -36.69 9.22
N GLU A 102 -12.26 -36.52 10.55
CA GLU A 102 -13.14 -35.59 11.27
C GLU A 102 -12.94 -34.13 10.80
N LEU A 103 -11.69 -33.72 10.56
CA LEU A 103 -11.39 -32.40 10.03
C LEU A 103 -11.97 -32.22 8.62
N LEU A 104 -11.86 -33.20 7.73
CA LEU A 104 -12.45 -33.10 6.40
C LEU A 104 -13.98 -32.97 6.46
N GLU A 105 -14.65 -33.66 7.38
CA GLU A 105 -16.09 -33.46 7.61
C GLU A 105 -16.43 -32.07 8.17
N ASN A 106 -15.56 -31.47 9.01
CA ASN A 106 -15.74 -30.10 9.48
C ASN A 106 -15.76 -29.06 8.33
N LEU A 107 -15.18 -29.37 7.16
CA LEU A 107 -15.24 -28.50 5.98
C LEU A 107 -16.65 -28.41 5.38
N LYS A 108 -17.60 -29.26 5.79
CA LYS A 108 -19.02 -29.16 5.38
C LYS A 108 -19.84 -28.24 6.28
N LEU A 109 -19.32 -27.84 7.45
CA LEU A 109 -20.05 -26.99 8.39
C LEU A 109 -20.34 -25.61 7.77
N PRO A 110 -21.49 -24.97 8.06
CA PRO A 110 -21.85 -23.67 7.50
C PRO A 110 -21.03 -22.50 8.07
N GLU A 111 -20.43 -22.65 9.26
CA GLU A 111 -19.64 -21.60 9.90
C GLU A 111 -18.24 -21.48 9.30
N TYR A 112 -17.94 -20.30 8.73
CA TYR A 112 -16.61 -20.01 8.19
C TYR A 112 -15.50 -20.23 9.22
N ARG A 113 -15.72 -19.87 10.49
CA ARG A 113 -14.72 -19.99 11.56
C ARG A 113 -14.28 -21.45 11.77
N SER A 114 -15.22 -22.39 11.72
CA SER A 114 -14.93 -23.83 11.85
C SER A 114 -14.12 -24.32 10.67
N ARG A 115 -14.54 -23.99 9.43
CA ARG A 115 -13.81 -24.38 8.22
C ARG A 115 -12.41 -23.76 8.14
N TYR A 116 -12.28 -22.47 8.46
CA TYR A 116 -10.99 -21.75 8.49
C TYR A 116 -10.00 -22.40 9.45
N ARG A 117 -10.41 -22.68 10.69
CA ARG A 117 -9.54 -23.31 11.68
C ARG A 117 -9.20 -24.75 11.30
N THR A 118 -10.15 -25.47 10.70
CA THR A 118 -9.93 -26.81 10.14
C THR A 118 -8.86 -26.80 9.03
N ARG A 119 -8.95 -25.87 8.07
CA ARG A 119 -7.91 -25.71 7.03
C ARG A 119 -6.54 -25.39 7.62
N ARG A 120 -6.50 -24.52 8.64
CA ARG A 120 -5.26 -24.17 9.36
C ARG A 120 -4.65 -25.37 10.07
N GLU A 121 -5.48 -26.20 10.72
CA GLU A 121 -5.04 -27.44 11.37
C GLU A 121 -4.51 -28.45 10.35
N LEU A 122 -5.24 -28.70 9.25
CA LEU A 122 -4.81 -29.59 8.18
C LEU A 122 -3.49 -29.14 7.53
N ARG A 123 -3.27 -27.83 7.40
CA ARG A 123 -2.00 -27.25 6.90
C ARG A 123 -0.80 -27.60 7.77
N GLY A 124 -1.00 -27.82 9.07
CA GLY A 124 0.07 -28.22 10.00
C GLY A 124 0.44 -29.71 9.91
N ARG A 125 -0.27 -30.52 9.11
CA ARG A 125 -0.08 -31.97 9.01
C ARG A 125 0.74 -32.35 7.79
N ALA A 126 1.28 -33.57 7.80
CA ALA A 126 2.04 -34.09 6.67
C ALA A 126 1.14 -34.26 5.44
N ALA A 127 1.55 -33.71 4.30
CA ALA A 127 0.81 -33.84 3.04
C ALA A 127 0.58 -35.31 2.65
N SER A 128 1.55 -36.20 2.94
CA SER A 128 1.46 -37.64 2.70
C SER A 128 0.35 -38.32 3.52
N GLU A 129 -0.05 -37.74 4.66
CA GLU A 129 -1.18 -38.21 5.47
C GLU A 129 -2.51 -37.64 4.97
N VAL A 130 -2.54 -36.33 4.68
CA VAL A 130 -3.79 -35.61 4.38
C VAL A 130 -4.29 -35.87 2.96
N LEU A 131 -3.42 -35.79 1.95
CA LEU A 131 -3.85 -35.81 0.54
C LEU A 131 -4.53 -37.12 0.11
N PRO A 132 -4.10 -38.33 0.54
CA PRO A 132 -4.83 -39.56 0.21
C PRO A 132 -6.25 -39.58 0.80
N LYS A 133 -6.41 -39.08 2.04
CA LYS A 133 -7.71 -38.99 2.72
C LYS A 133 -8.60 -37.92 2.09
N LEU A 134 -8.01 -36.77 1.74
CA LEU A 134 -8.68 -35.70 1.00
C LEU A 134 -9.24 -36.22 -0.34
N LYS A 135 -8.43 -36.96 -1.11
CA LYS A 135 -8.87 -37.53 -2.39
C LYS A 135 -10.04 -38.50 -2.22
N LYS A 136 -9.97 -39.37 -1.20
CA LYS A 136 -11.08 -40.28 -0.86
C LYS A 136 -12.34 -39.50 -0.45
N TRP A 137 -12.19 -38.46 0.36
CA TRP A 137 -13.27 -37.59 0.81
C TRP A 137 -13.95 -36.86 -0.35
N VAL A 138 -13.18 -36.24 -1.26
CA VAL A 138 -13.70 -35.59 -2.47
C VAL A 138 -14.47 -36.59 -3.35
N GLY A 139 -13.95 -37.81 -3.50
CA GLY A 139 -14.61 -38.86 -4.28
C GLY A 139 -15.93 -39.36 -3.67
N ALA A 140 -16.15 -39.12 -2.38
CA ALA A 140 -17.36 -39.50 -1.65
C ALA A 140 -18.37 -38.36 -1.47
N LEU A 141 -18.09 -37.15 -2.00
CA LEU A 141 -19.03 -36.02 -1.93
C LEU A 141 -20.31 -36.31 -2.73
N ASP A 142 -21.45 -35.94 -2.16
CA ASP A 142 -22.74 -36.01 -2.86
C ASP A 142 -22.82 -34.93 -3.94
N LYS A 143 -22.88 -35.37 -5.20
CA LYS A 143 -22.97 -34.49 -6.38
C LYS A 143 -24.28 -33.71 -6.46
N ASN A 144 -25.31 -34.12 -5.71
CA ASN A 144 -26.59 -33.44 -5.64
C ASN A 144 -26.68 -32.44 -4.49
N ASP A 145 -25.66 -32.35 -3.62
CA ASP A 145 -25.63 -31.34 -2.56
C ASP A 145 -25.55 -29.94 -3.19
N PRO A 146 -26.42 -28.99 -2.81
CA PRO A 146 -26.36 -27.62 -3.32
C PRO A 146 -25.03 -26.91 -3.05
N ARG A 147 -24.22 -27.38 -2.10
CA ARG A 147 -22.88 -26.90 -1.76
C ARG A 147 -21.76 -27.80 -2.30
N TYR A 148 -22.04 -28.69 -3.26
CA TYR A 148 -21.02 -29.58 -3.84
C TYR A 148 -19.78 -28.82 -4.33
N GLU A 149 -19.95 -27.77 -5.14
CA GLU A 149 -18.83 -26.95 -5.65
C GLU A 149 -18.09 -26.23 -4.51
N HIS A 150 -18.81 -25.84 -3.45
CA HIS A 150 -18.20 -25.27 -2.25
C HIS A 150 -17.33 -26.29 -1.50
N HIS A 151 -17.79 -27.53 -1.34
CA HIS A 151 -17.00 -28.60 -0.70
C HIS A 151 -15.76 -28.97 -1.52
N GLN A 152 -15.89 -28.96 -2.85
CA GLN A 152 -14.74 -29.10 -3.74
C GLN A 152 -13.76 -27.94 -3.59
N LEU A 153 -14.23 -26.69 -3.47
CA LEU A 153 -13.37 -25.53 -3.24
C LEU A 153 -12.62 -25.62 -1.90
N GLU A 154 -13.29 -26.09 -0.86
CA GLU A 154 -12.66 -26.36 0.43
C GLU A 154 -11.51 -27.38 0.30
N ALA A 155 -11.71 -28.44 -0.47
CA ALA A 155 -10.64 -29.40 -0.78
C ALA A 155 -9.50 -28.79 -1.59
N LEU A 156 -9.79 -27.95 -2.58
CA LEU A 156 -8.76 -27.24 -3.35
C LEU A 156 -7.88 -26.41 -2.42
N TRP A 157 -8.48 -25.65 -1.50
CA TRP A 157 -7.73 -24.85 -0.53
C TRP A 157 -6.91 -25.67 0.46
N VAL A 158 -7.37 -26.87 0.83
CA VAL A 158 -6.56 -27.80 1.65
C VAL A 158 -5.32 -28.25 0.86
N SER A 159 -5.49 -28.71 -0.38
CA SER A 159 -4.36 -29.15 -1.22
C SER A 159 -3.36 -28.02 -1.50
N TRP A 160 -3.86 -26.82 -1.79
CA TRP A 160 -3.04 -25.62 -1.96
C TRP A 160 -2.32 -25.23 -0.66
N GLY A 161 -3.00 -25.30 0.48
CA GLY A 161 -2.40 -25.03 1.79
C GLY A 161 -1.25 -25.97 2.15
N LEU A 162 -1.19 -27.16 1.56
CA LEU A 162 -0.13 -28.15 1.73
C LEU A 162 0.98 -28.04 0.66
N ASP A 163 0.98 -26.97 -0.13
CA ASP A 163 1.89 -26.73 -1.26
C ASP A 163 1.90 -27.89 -2.29
N GLN A 164 0.79 -28.61 -2.43
CA GLN A 164 0.59 -29.67 -3.42
C GLN A 164 -0.81 -29.52 -4.02
N VAL A 165 -0.99 -28.49 -4.84
CA VAL A 165 -2.32 -28.14 -5.38
C VAL A 165 -2.87 -29.27 -6.24
N ASP A 166 -4.12 -29.67 -5.98
CA ASP A 166 -4.82 -30.62 -6.83
C ASP A 166 -5.22 -29.93 -8.16
N GLN A 167 -4.40 -30.13 -9.19
CA GLN A 167 -4.59 -29.48 -10.49
C GLN A 167 -5.85 -29.97 -11.23
N TYR A 168 -6.32 -31.19 -10.95
CA TYR A 168 -7.57 -31.69 -11.54
C TYR A 168 -8.75 -30.94 -10.94
N LEU A 169 -8.77 -30.81 -9.61
CA LEU A 169 -9.78 -30.05 -8.89
C LEU A 169 -9.75 -28.57 -9.29
N LEU A 170 -8.57 -27.96 -9.35
CA LEU A 170 -8.38 -26.57 -9.79
C LEU A 170 -9.04 -26.31 -11.16
N ARG A 171 -8.75 -27.15 -12.15
CA ARG A 171 -9.28 -27.00 -13.51
C ARG A 171 -10.78 -27.22 -13.60
N ASN A 172 -11.34 -28.10 -12.77
CA ASN A 172 -12.78 -28.29 -12.68
C ASN A 172 -13.45 -27.06 -12.07
N LEU A 173 -12.88 -26.51 -11.00
CA LEU A 173 -13.45 -25.36 -10.29
C LEU A 173 -13.34 -24.04 -11.06
N LEU A 174 -12.36 -23.90 -11.95
CA LEU A 174 -12.33 -22.81 -12.93
C LEU A 174 -13.51 -22.84 -13.92
N LYS A 175 -14.25 -23.96 -13.99
CA LYS A 175 -15.44 -24.15 -14.83
C LYS A 175 -16.72 -24.33 -14.01
N ALA A 176 -16.68 -24.05 -12.71
CA ALA A 176 -17.82 -24.17 -11.81
C ALA A 176 -19.01 -23.31 -12.26
N LYS A 177 -20.23 -23.74 -11.94
CA LYS A 177 -21.45 -22.97 -12.22
C LYS A 177 -21.48 -21.70 -11.37
N ASP A 178 -21.11 -21.82 -10.09
CA ASP A 178 -21.01 -20.68 -9.20
C ASP A 178 -19.76 -19.85 -9.52
N TYR A 179 -19.98 -18.58 -9.89
CA TYR A 179 -18.90 -17.66 -10.21
C TYR A 179 -18.04 -17.32 -8.98
N HIS A 180 -18.56 -17.46 -7.75
CA HIS A 180 -17.76 -17.33 -6.53
C HIS A 180 -16.67 -18.39 -6.49
N VAL A 181 -17.01 -19.62 -6.89
CA VAL A 181 -16.08 -20.75 -6.93
C VAL A 181 -15.05 -20.55 -8.04
N ARG A 182 -15.46 -20.08 -9.21
CA ARG A 182 -14.52 -19.71 -10.29
C ARG A 182 -13.55 -18.62 -9.84
N ALA A 183 -14.04 -17.53 -9.26
CA ALA A 183 -13.21 -16.43 -8.77
C ALA A 183 -12.21 -16.91 -7.70
N ALA A 184 -12.67 -17.72 -6.74
CA ALA A 184 -11.80 -18.31 -5.73
C ALA A 184 -10.75 -19.27 -6.33
N ALA A 185 -11.08 -20.04 -7.38
CA ALA A 185 -10.13 -20.88 -8.08
C ALA A 185 -9.07 -20.05 -8.83
N VAL A 186 -9.46 -18.93 -9.46
CA VAL A 186 -8.51 -17.97 -10.08
C VAL A 186 -7.54 -17.41 -9.04
N ASN A 187 -8.02 -17.12 -7.83
CA ASN A 187 -7.16 -16.69 -6.73
C ASN A 187 -6.11 -17.76 -6.38
N VAL A 188 -6.46 -19.05 -6.41
CA VAL A 188 -5.48 -20.14 -6.26
C VAL A 188 -4.48 -20.13 -7.42
N VAL A 189 -4.93 -20.00 -8.68
CA VAL A 189 -4.06 -19.95 -9.86
C VAL A 189 -2.98 -18.88 -9.69
N ARG A 190 -3.31 -17.70 -9.17
CA ARG A 190 -2.34 -16.60 -8.92
C ARG A 190 -1.10 -17.05 -8.15
N TYR A 191 -1.26 -17.93 -7.16
CA TYR A 191 -0.18 -18.31 -6.24
C TYR A 191 0.49 -19.65 -6.55
N THR A 192 0.05 -20.36 -7.59
CA THR A 192 0.53 -21.73 -7.89
C THR A 192 1.34 -21.84 -9.17
N GLY A 193 1.91 -20.74 -9.68
CA GLY A 193 2.69 -20.73 -10.93
C GLY A 193 3.92 -21.65 -10.93
N HIS A 194 4.48 -21.94 -9.76
CA HIS A 194 5.57 -22.91 -9.60
C HIS A 194 5.12 -24.37 -9.78
N GLN A 195 3.82 -24.66 -9.64
CA GLN A 195 3.25 -26.01 -9.78
C GLN A 195 2.43 -26.17 -11.07
N VAL A 196 1.82 -25.08 -11.56
CA VAL A 196 0.89 -25.06 -12.69
C VAL A 196 1.56 -24.38 -13.89
N LYS A 197 2.12 -25.18 -14.81
CA LYS A 197 2.95 -24.68 -15.91
C LYS A 197 2.21 -23.73 -16.87
N ASP A 198 0.94 -23.98 -17.10
CA ASP A 198 0.03 -23.22 -17.97
C ASP A 198 -0.78 -22.16 -17.19
N GLN A 199 -0.25 -21.66 -16.06
CA GLN A 199 -0.88 -20.62 -15.23
C GLN A 199 -1.39 -19.43 -16.05
N ALA A 200 -0.58 -18.93 -17.00
CA ALA A 200 -0.95 -17.79 -17.83
C ALA A 200 -2.16 -18.06 -18.72
N ASP A 201 -2.26 -19.28 -19.29
CA ASP A 201 -3.39 -19.66 -20.14
C ASP A 201 -4.69 -19.78 -19.33
N LEU A 202 -4.61 -20.32 -18.11
CA LEU A 202 -5.74 -20.39 -17.19
C LEU A 202 -6.24 -19.00 -16.78
N LEU A 203 -5.32 -18.06 -16.49
CA LEU A 203 -5.67 -16.68 -16.16
C LEU A 203 -6.27 -15.96 -17.38
N LYS A 204 -5.72 -16.18 -18.58
CA LYS A 204 -6.28 -15.63 -19.82
C LYS A 204 -7.69 -16.15 -20.07
N GLN A 205 -7.96 -17.42 -19.83
CA GLN A 205 -9.31 -17.97 -19.92
C GLN A 205 -10.25 -17.30 -18.90
N ALA A 206 -9.82 -17.15 -17.64
CA ALA A 206 -10.61 -16.49 -16.61
C ALA A 206 -10.91 -15.01 -16.92
N ALA A 207 -10.02 -14.31 -17.61
CA ALA A 207 -10.24 -12.95 -18.08
C ALA A 207 -11.41 -12.81 -19.07
N THR A 208 -11.84 -13.90 -19.71
CA THR A 208 -13.01 -13.92 -20.61
C THR A 208 -14.34 -14.13 -19.88
N ASP A 209 -14.35 -14.39 -18.57
CA ASP A 209 -15.56 -14.77 -17.83
C ASP A 209 -16.70 -13.73 -17.98
N GLU A 210 -17.94 -14.21 -17.95
CA GLU A 210 -19.11 -13.33 -17.98
C GLU A 210 -19.23 -12.51 -16.70
N ASN A 211 -18.86 -13.09 -15.55
CA ASN A 211 -18.91 -12.41 -14.28
C ASN A 211 -17.64 -11.58 -14.04
N GLY A 212 -17.84 -10.29 -13.75
CA GLY A 212 -16.73 -9.36 -13.56
C GLY A 212 -15.85 -9.66 -12.35
N ARG A 213 -16.33 -10.38 -11.31
CA ARG A 213 -15.51 -10.80 -10.17
C ARG A 213 -14.44 -11.82 -10.56
N VAL A 214 -14.76 -12.73 -11.46
CA VAL A 214 -13.79 -13.71 -12.00
C VAL A 214 -12.75 -12.98 -12.85
N ARG A 215 -13.20 -12.03 -13.70
CA ARG A 215 -12.27 -11.20 -14.49
C ARG A 215 -11.38 -10.32 -13.61
N LEU A 216 -11.90 -9.75 -12.53
CA LEU A 216 -11.14 -8.94 -11.59
C LEU A 216 -10.01 -9.76 -10.95
N GLU A 217 -10.30 -10.98 -10.49
CA GLU A 217 -9.25 -11.88 -9.96
C GLU A 217 -8.18 -12.19 -11.03
N ALA A 218 -8.57 -12.37 -12.29
CA ALA A 218 -7.63 -12.59 -13.39
C ALA A 218 -6.76 -11.35 -13.70
N ILE A 219 -7.36 -10.15 -13.71
CA ILE A 219 -6.66 -8.87 -13.87
C ILE A 219 -5.62 -8.68 -12.76
N VAL A 220 -6.03 -8.90 -11.50
CA VAL A 220 -5.12 -8.78 -10.36
C VAL A 220 -4.01 -9.82 -10.47
N ALA A 221 -4.32 -11.08 -10.79
CA ALA A 221 -3.33 -12.15 -10.93
C ALA A 221 -2.33 -11.89 -12.07
N ALA A 222 -2.76 -11.31 -13.19
CA ALA A 222 -1.92 -10.98 -14.33
C ALA A 222 -0.75 -10.04 -13.97
N SER A 223 -0.96 -9.15 -12.99
CA SER A 223 0.09 -8.24 -12.52
C SER A 223 1.29 -8.96 -11.86
N TRP A 224 1.15 -10.24 -11.47
CA TRP A 224 2.18 -10.99 -10.74
C TRP A 224 3.00 -11.96 -11.59
N ILE A 225 2.68 -12.12 -12.88
CA ILE A 225 3.30 -13.15 -13.74
C ILE A 225 4.27 -12.58 -14.79
N GLY A 226 4.67 -11.32 -14.64
CA GLY A 226 5.57 -10.61 -15.54
C GLY A 226 4.90 -10.15 -16.84
N LYS A 227 5.52 -9.18 -17.52
CA LYS A 227 4.95 -8.48 -18.68
C LYS A 227 4.52 -9.43 -19.80
N GLU A 228 5.39 -10.36 -20.19
CA GLU A 228 5.17 -11.27 -21.33
C GLU A 228 3.93 -12.16 -21.16
N LYS A 229 3.66 -12.61 -19.94
CA LYS A 229 2.51 -13.48 -19.64
C LYS A 229 1.28 -12.70 -19.18
N GLY A 230 1.49 -11.59 -18.45
CA GLY A 230 0.42 -10.80 -17.86
C GLY A 230 -0.31 -9.91 -18.86
N MET A 231 0.41 -9.26 -19.79
CA MET A 231 -0.21 -8.37 -20.77
C MET A 231 -1.28 -9.07 -21.64
N PRO A 232 -1.05 -10.29 -22.17
CA PRO A 232 -2.09 -11.01 -22.90
C PRO A 232 -3.36 -11.32 -22.10
N VAL A 233 -3.26 -11.46 -20.77
CA VAL A 233 -4.44 -11.64 -19.89
C VAL A 233 -5.21 -10.34 -19.76
N LEU A 234 -4.51 -9.22 -19.58
CA LEU A 234 -5.12 -7.88 -19.50
C LEU A 234 -5.80 -7.49 -20.81
N GLU A 235 -5.12 -7.71 -21.94
CA GLU A 235 -5.69 -7.50 -23.28
C GLU A 235 -6.99 -8.29 -23.49
N GLU A 236 -7.05 -9.52 -22.99
CA GLU A 236 -8.27 -10.33 -23.06
C GLU A 236 -9.38 -9.76 -22.16
N ALA A 237 -9.05 -9.35 -20.94
CA ALA A 237 -10.01 -8.74 -20.01
C ALA A 237 -10.64 -7.45 -20.57
N ALA A 238 -9.84 -6.65 -21.27
CA ALA A 238 -10.25 -5.37 -21.85
C ALA A 238 -11.21 -5.50 -23.05
N LYS A 239 -11.41 -6.71 -23.60
CA LYS A 239 -12.39 -6.95 -24.66
C LYS A 239 -13.84 -6.85 -24.18
N LYS A 240 -14.06 -6.94 -22.87
CA LYS A 240 -15.37 -6.72 -22.24
C LYS A 240 -15.35 -5.40 -21.45
N PRO A 241 -16.51 -4.75 -21.24
CA PRO A 241 -16.58 -3.54 -20.43
C PRO A 241 -15.99 -3.75 -19.03
N LEU A 242 -15.13 -2.82 -18.62
CA LEU A 242 -14.60 -2.74 -17.25
C LEU A 242 -15.52 -1.81 -16.45
N ASP A 243 -16.05 -2.30 -15.33
CA ASP A 243 -16.83 -1.48 -14.41
C ASP A 243 -15.94 -0.73 -13.41
N GLU A 244 -16.55 0.04 -12.52
CA GLU A 244 -15.87 0.82 -11.49
C GLU A 244 -14.99 -0.03 -10.55
N TRP A 245 -15.27 -1.32 -10.41
CA TRP A 245 -14.51 -2.23 -9.55
C TRP A 245 -13.27 -2.79 -10.27
N MET A 246 -13.30 -2.87 -11.60
CA MET A 246 -12.20 -3.39 -12.40
C MET A 246 -11.26 -2.31 -12.93
N ILE A 247 -11.75 -1.10 -13.22
CA ILE A 247 -10.98 -0.11 -13.99
C ILE A 247 -9.64 0.24 -13.33
N HIS A 248 -9.64 0.53 -12.03
CA HIS A 248 -8.42 0.91 -11.32
C HIS A 248 -7.45 -0.27 -11.14
N ALA A 249 -7.96 -1.48 -10.94
CA ALA A 249 -7.14 -2.69 -10.88
C ALA A 249 -6.46 -2.94 -12.24
N TYR A 250 -7.21 -2.76 -13.33
CA TYR A 250 -6.72 -2.89 -14.69
C TYR A 250 -5.65 -1.84 -15.02
N GLU A 251 -5.93 -0.56 -14.79
CA GLU A 251 -4.97 0.54 -15.03
C GLU A 251 -3.68 0.33 -14.23
N THR A 252 -3.81 -0.08 -12.97
CA THR A 252 -2.65 -0.37 -12.12
C THR A 252 -1.86 -1.57 -12.63
N ALA A 253 -2.52 -2.64 -13.06
CA ALA A 253 -1.85 -3.81 -13.62
C ALA A 253 -1.11 -3.47 -14.93
N VAL A 254 -1.74 -2.72 -15.83
CA VAL A 254 -1.10 -2.26 -17.08
C VAL A 254 0.11 -1.38 -16.80
N ALA A 255 -0.02 -0.42 -15.87
CA ALA A 255 1.05 0.47 -15.49
C ALA A 255 2.23 -0.30 -14.88
N HIS A 256 1.94 -1.20 -13.93
CA HIS A 256 2.94 -2.05 -13.28
C HIS A 256 3.71 -2.93 -14.29
N LEU A 257 3.01 -3.63 -15.18
CA LEU A 257 3.64 -4.50 -16.17
C LEU A 257 4.42 -3.73 -17.26
N ASN A 258 4.25 -2.41 -17.35
CA ASN A 258 4.98 -1.56 -18.27
C ASN A 258 6.00 -0.63 -17.60
N ASP A 259 6.25 -0.80 -16.29
CA ASP A 259 7.13 0.06 -15.49
C ASP A 259 6.77 1.55 -15.63
N LYS A 260 5.47 1.85 -15.63
CA LYS A 260 4.92 3.21 -15.74
C LYS A 260 4.15 3.58 -14.47
N PRO A 261 4.08 4.87 -14.12
CA PRO A 261 3.16 5.34 -13.09
C PRO A 261 1.71 5.21 -13.57
N VAL A 262 0.78 4.90 -12.64
CA VAL A 262 -0.67 4.82 -12.94
C VAL A 262 -1.22 6.16 -13.42
N LEU A 263 -0.78 7.24 -12.77
CA LEU A 263 -1.10 8.61 -13.16
C LEU A 263 0.10 9.21 -13.88
N ALA A 264 -0.11 9.70 -15.10
CA ALA A 264 0.89 10.49 -15.79
C ALA A 264 1.13 11.79 -14.99
N TYR A 265 2.39 12.07 -14.66
CA TYR A 265 2.77 13.38 -14.12
C TYR A 265 2.40 14.45 -15.15
N LYS A 266 1.64 15.47 -14.74
CA LYS A 266 1.45 16.63 -15.59
C LYS A 266 2.81 17.29 -15.78
N GLU A 267 3.31 17.32 -17.01
CA GLU A 267 4.49 18.12 -17.35
C GLU A 267 4.16 19.58 -17.02
N GLU A 268 4.72 20.07 -15.92
CA GLU A 268 4.73 21.50 -15.67
C GLU A 268 5.55 22.17 -16.76
N LYS A 269 4.93 23.09 -17.51
CA LYS A 269 5.64 23.91 -18.49
C LYS A 269 6.81 24.59 -17.80
N ILE A 270 8.02 24.22 -18.21
CA ILE A 270 9.24 24.85 -17.72
C ILE A 270 9.33 26.24 -18.36
N ILE A 271 9.14 27.27 -17.55
CA ILE A 271 9.39 28.65 -17.94
C ILE A 271 10.86 28.94 -17.60
N SER A 272 11.73 28.86 -18.60
CA SER A 272 13.15 29.20 -18.48
C SER A 272 13.60 30.01 -19.70
N SER A 273 14.51 30.96 -19.48
CA SER A 273 15.16 31.73 -20.55
C SER A 273 16.33 30.98 -21.20
N LEU A 274 16.77 29.86 -20.60
CA LEU A 274 17.87 29.03 -21.09
C LEU A 274 17.47 28.27 -22.37
N LYS A 275 18.45 27.98 -23.23
CA LYS A 275 18.27 27.30 -24.52
C LYS A 275 19.35 26.23 -24.73
N GLY A 276 19.11 25.30 -25.65
CA GLY A 276 20.10 24.30 -26.04
C GLY A 276 20.53 23.40 -24.86
N GLU A 277 21.83 23.18 -24.74
CA GLU A 277 22.43 22.33 -23.70
C GLU A 277 22.15 22.84 -22.27
N ASP A 278 22.13 24.16 -22.07
CA ASP A 278 21.82 24.76 -20.76
C ASP A 278 20.37 24.46 -20.33
N LEU A 279 19.43 24.42 -21.28
CA LEU A 279 18.04 24.02 -20.99
C LEU A 279 17.95 22.53 -20.65
N ALA A 280 18.73 21.68 -21.32
CA ALA A 280 18.79 20.26 -20.99
C ALA A 280 19.35 20.05 -19.57
N LEU A 281 20.41 20.78 -19.22
CA LEU A 281 21.03 20.76 -17.89
C LEU A 281 20.06 21.26 -16.81
N TYR A 282 19.32 22.34 -17.07
CA TYR A 282 18.26 22.84 -16.20
C TYR A 282 17.14 21.80 -15.96
N LYS A 283 16.68 21.12 -17.02
CA LYS A 283 15.64 20.08 -16.93
C LYS A 283 16.07 18.92 -16.04
N LYS A 284 17.28 18.40 -16.27
CA LYS A 284 17.90 17.35 -15.43
C LYS A 284 18.01 17.81 -13.97
N GLY A 285 18.37 19.08 -13.76
CA GLY A 285 18.47 19.66 -12.43
C GLY A 285 17.14 19.72 -11.69
N LYS A 286 16.03 20.02 -12.39
CA LYS A 286 14.69 20.00 -11.81
C LYS A 286 14.31 18.61 -11.30
N GLU A 287 14.62 17.57 -12.07
CA GLU A 287 14.36 16.18 -11.69
C GLU A 287 15.14 15.80 -10.44
N ILE A 288 16.46 16.08 -10.39
CA ILE A 288 17.31 15.81 -9.22
C ILE A 288 16.82 16.60 -8.00
N PHE A 289 16.41 17.86 -8.16
CA PHE A 289 15.90 18.67 -7.06
C PHE A 289 14.65 18.05 -6.43
N ALA A 290 13.77 17.46 -7.24
CA ALA A 290 12.50 16.89 -6.82
C ALA A 290 12.61 15.44 -6.28
N MET A 291 13.78 14.81 -6.34
CA MET A 291 13.98 13.47 -5.78
C MET A 291 13.80 13.47 -4.25
N ASP A 292 13.10 12.46 -3.74
CA ASP A 292 12.91 12.28 -2.30
C ASP A 292 14.26 12.09 -1.61
N GLY A 293 14.50 12.86 -0.55
CA GLY A 293 15.75 12.86 0.21
C GLY A 293 16.84 13.77 -0.36
N TYR A 294 16.57 14.47 -1.47
CA TYR A 294 17.50 15.45 -2.06
C TYR A 294 17.14 16.88 -1.63
N CYS A 295 17.20 17.84 -2.55
CA CYS A 295 17.14 19.26 -2.25
C CYS A 295 15.73 19.72 -1.84
N GLY A 296 14.71 19.29 -2.59
CA GLY A 296 13.32 19.71 -2.40
C GLY A 296 12.71 19.27 -1.07
N THR A 297 13.18 18.15 -0.49
CA THR A 297 12.72 17.68 0.82
C THR A 297 12.94 18.72 1.94
N CYS A 298 14.08 19.43 1.90
CA CYS A 298 14.40 20.45 2.90
C CYS A 298 14.06 21.87 2.41
N HIS A 299 14.39 22.19 1.16
CA HIS A 299 14.24 23.53 0.60
C HIS A 299 12.86 23.81 0.00
N GLN A 300 11.98 22.80 0.00
CA GLN A 300 10.62 22.83 -0.55
C GLN A 300 10.57 23.02 -2.08
N PRO A 301 9.49 22.58 -2.75
CA PRO A 301 9.32 22.75 -4.20
C PRO A 301 9.34 24.22 -4.68
N ASP A 302 9.03 25.18 -3.79
CA ASP A 302 9.06 26.62 -4.11
C ASP A 302 10.38 27.31 -3.74
N GLY A 303 11.36 26.56 -3.22
CA GLY A 303 12.68 27.06 -2.85
C GLY A 303 12.69 27.99 -1.64
N LYS A 304 11.59 28.14 -0.89
CA LYS A 304 11.52 29.01 0.29
C LYS A 304 12.01 28.34 1.58
N GLY A 305 12.25 27.03 1.54
CA GLY A 305 12.58 26.24 2.71
C GLY A 305 11.48 26.21 3.75
N LEU A 306 11.83 25.81 4.97
CA LEU A 306 10.97 25.83 6.14
C LEU A 306 11.69 26.60 7.26
N PRO A 307 11.57 27.93 7.27
CA PRO A 307 12.37 28.76 8.17
C PRO A 307 12.12 28.50 9.66
N ALA A 308 10.92 28.01 10.04
CA ALA A 308 10.60 27.61 11.40
C ALA A 308 11.33 26.33 11.83
N SER A 309 11.65 25.45 10.88
CA SER A 309 12.36 24.19 11.09
C SER A 309 13.86 24.30 10.83
N GLY A 310 14.37 25.53 10.61
CA GLY A 310 15.80 25.77 10.39
C GLY A 310 16.29 25.54 8.96
N PHE A 311 15.41 25.27 7.99
CA PHE A 311 15.78 25.09 6.58
C PHE A 311 15.71 26.44 5.84
N PRO A 312 16.84 26.94 5.31
CA PRO A 312 16.88 28.26 4.69
C PRO A 312 16.31 28.28 3.26
N PRO A 313 15.89 29.46 2.75
CA PRO A 313 15.47 29.62 1.38
C PRO A 313 16.66 29.54 0.41
N LEU A 314 16.41 29.01 -0.78
CA LEU A 314 17.27 29.11 -1.96
C LEU A 314 16.84 30.27 -2.88
N ALA A 315 15.62 30.77 -2.72
CA ALA A 315 15.09 31.88 -3.48
C ALA A 315 15.69 33.23 -3.03
N GLY A 316 16.20 34.02 -3.98
CA GLY A 316 16.59 35.41 -3.76
C GLY A 316 17.77 35.62 -2.81
N THR A 317 18.70 34.66 -2.72
CA THR A 317 19.88 34.74 -1.83
C THR A 317 21.19 34.74 -2.62
N LYS A 318 22.15 35.57 -2.18
CA LYS A 318 23.51 35.64 -2.73
C LYS A 318 24.30 34.34 -2.49
N TRP A 319 23.91 33.53 -1.51
CA TRP A 319 24.46 32.18 -1.34
C TRP A 319 24.23 31.30 -2.58
N VAL A 320 23.13 31.54 -3.30
CA VAL A 320 22.77 30.81 -4.52
C VAL A 320 23.22 31.55 -5.78
N THR A 321 22.92 32.85 -5.91
CA THR A 321 23.15 33.59 -7.17
C THR A 321 24.54 34.20 -7.30
N GLY A 322 25.32 34.22 -6.21
CA GLY A 322 26.70 34.70 -6.18
C GLY A 322 27.72 33.68 -6.69
N ASN A 323 28.84 33.59 -5.99
CA ASN A 323 30.00 32.77 -6.34
C ASN A 323 29.64 31.29 -6.54
N GLU A 324 29.94 30.78 -7.73
CA GLU A 324 29.63 29.40 -8.12
C GLU A 324 30.42 28.38 -7.30
N GLU A 325 31.72 28.63 -7.04
CA GLU A 325 32.56 27.70 -6.27
C GLU A 325 32.09 27.55 -4.83
N ARG A 326 31.61 28.63 -4.20
CA ARG A 326 30.98 28.59 -2.87
C ARG A 326 29.80 27.65 -2.87
N LEU A 327 28.88 27.81 -3.82
CA LEU A 327 27.68 26.97 -3.91
C LEU A 327 28.02 25.50 -4.20
N ILE A 328 28.98 25.25 -5.10
CA ILE A 328 29.46 23.89 -5.41
C ILE A 328 30.08 23.25 -4.15
N LYS A 329 30.91 23.99 -3.41
CA LYS A 329 31.52 23.51 -2.14
C LYS A 329 30.48 23.13 -1.10
N VAL A 330 29.40 23.92 -0.98
CA VAL A 330 28.26 23.60 -0.08
C VAL A 330 27.59 22.29 -0.48
N VAL A 331 27.30 22.07 -1.76
CA VAL A 331 26.65 20.83 -2.21
C VAL A 331 27.56 19.62 -2.09
N LEU A 332 28.84 19.75 -2.42
CA LEU A 332 29.78 18.62 -2.35
C LEU A 332 30.06 18.20 -0.90
N LYS A 333 30.41 19.15 -0.02
CA LYS A 333 30.92 18.85 1.33
C LYS A 333 29.96 19.18 2.46
N GLY A 334 28.79 19.72 2.13
CA GLY A 334 27.81 20.14 3.13
C GLY A 334 28.22 21.41 3.88
N LEU A 335 27.30 21.88 4.74
CA LEU A 335 27.46 23.09 5.54
C LEU A 335 26.87 22.87 6.94
N LEU A 336 27.60 23.25 7.98
CA LEU A 336 27.15 23.14 9.37
C LEU A 336 27.59 24.37 10.17
N GLY A 337 26.68 24.90 10.99
CA GLY A 337 26.92 26.07 11.82
C GLY A 337 26.04 27.27 11.47
N PRO A 338 26.11 28.34 12.27
CA PRO A 338 25.20 29.48 12.17
C PRO A 338 25.39 30.21 10.84
N ILE A 339 24.28 30.55 10.19
CA ILE A 339 24.27 31.23 8.90
C ILE A 339 23.22 32.34 8.87
N ASP A 340 23.56 33.48 8.26
CA ASP A 340 22.63 34.55 7.96
C ASP A 340 22.24 34.50 6.49
N ILE A 341 20.93 34.45 6.23
CA ILE A 341 20.37 34.52 4.88
C ILE A 341 19.30 35.62 4.89
N ASN A 342 19.56 36.68 4.13
CA ASN A 342 18.69 37.85 3.97
C ASN A 342 18.26 38.47 5.31
N GLY A 343 19.17 38.56 6.28
CA GLY A 343 18.94 39.18 7.59
C GLY A 343 18.27 38.25 8.62
N ARG A 344 17.95 37.00 8.24
CA ARG A 344 17.46 35.99 9.15
C ARG A 344 18.59 35.05 9.56
N LYS A 345 18.78 34.93 10.87
CA LYS A 345 19.77 34.02 11.47
C LYS A 345 19.19 32.62 11.60
N TYR A 346 19.93 31.65 11.08
CA TYR A 346 19.67 30.22 11.21
C TYR A 346 20.72 29.64 12.17
N PRO A 347 20.31 28.94 13.24
CA PRO A 347 21.26 28.35 14.19
C PRO A 347 22.19 27.29 13.59
N GLY A 348 21.77 26.68 12.47
CA GLY A 348 22.58 25.67 11.76
C GLY A 348 22.75 24.36 12.52
N GLN A 349 21.78 23.98 13.36
CA GLN A 349 21.78 22.70 14.08
C GLN A 349 21.53 21.50 13.16
N VAL A 350 20.78 21.72 12.07
CA VAL A 350 20.58 20.72 11.02
C VAL A 350 21.62 20.99 9.93
N PRO A 351 22.54 20.04 9.63
CA PRO A 351 23.52 20.22 8.58
C PRO A 351 22.87 20.22 7.20
N MET A 352 23.46 20.97 6.26
CA MET A 352 23.27 20.71 4.84
C MET A 352 24.07 19.45 4.48
N THR A 353 23.37 18.38 4.09
CA THR A 353 23.97 17.08 3.75
C THR A 353 24.92 17.20 2.55
N PRO A 354 26.10 16.57 2.58
CA PRO A 354 27.00 16.48 1.43
C PRO A 354 26.45 15.52 0.37
N PHE A 355 26.46 15.93 -0.90
CA PHE A 355 26.04 15.12 -2.05
C PHE A 355 27.21 14.62 -2.89
N GLU A 356 28.47 14.83 -2.48
CA GLU A 356 29.66 14.41 -3.24
C GLU A 356 29.64 12.91 -3.59
N GLY A 357 29.20 12.04 -2.67
CA GLY A 357 29.14 10.59 -2.89
C GLY A 357 27.87 10.11 -3.60
N LEU A 358 26.89 10.99 -3.83
CA LEU A 358 25.58 10.66 -4.40
C LEU A 358 25.42 11.18 -5.83
N LEU A 359 26.03 12.33 -6.14
CA LEU A 359 25.89 12.99 -7.43
C LEU A 359 27.24 13.14 -8.13
N ASN A 360 27.27 12.83 -9.43
CA ASN A 360 28.41 13.09 -10.30
C ASN A 360 28.52 14.58 -10.69
N ASP A 361 29.58 14.96 -11.42
CA ASP A 361 29.84 16.36 -11.77
C ASP A 361 28.73 17.00 -12.62
N GLU A 362 28.16 16.24 -13.56
CA GLU A 362 27.08 16.70 -14.41
C GLU A 362 25.79 16.89 -13.62
N GLU A 363 25.50 15.99 -12.67
CA GLU A 363 24.29 16.06 -11.83
C GLU A 363 24.34 17.21 -10.82
N VAL A 364 25.51 17.46 -10.22
CA VAL A 364 25.71 18.65 -9.37
C VAL A 364 25.58 19.93 -10.19
N ALA A 365 26.19 19.98 -11.38
CA ALA A 365 26.04 21.11 -12.29
C ALA A 365 24.57 21.34 -12.68
N ALA A 366 23.84 20.26 -12.95
CA ALA A 366 22.42 20.28 -13.28
C ALA A 366 21.56 20.90 -12.18
N VAL A 367 21.62 20.34 -10.97
CA VAL A 367 20.78 20.79 -9.85
C VAL A 367 21.11 22.23 -9.45
N LEU A 368 22.39 22.63 -9.50
CA LEU A 368 22.78 23.99 -9.19
C LEU A 368 22.36 25.00 -10.27
N THR A 369 22.43 24.61 -11.54
CA THR A 369 21.89 25.40 -12.66
C THR A 369 20.39 25.62 -12.50
N TYR A 370 19.64 24.57 -12.14
CA TYR A 370 18.22 24.66 -11.87
C TYR A 370 17.92 25.64 -10.73
N VAL A 371 18.59 25.49 -9.58
CA VAL A 371 18.39 26.36 -8.40
C VAL A 371 18.75 27.83 -8.69
N ARG A 372 19.80 28.07 -9.49
CA ARG A 372 20.23 29.42 -9.90
C ARG A 372 19.31 30.11 -10.90
N ASN A 373 18.42 29.37 -11.56
CA ASN A 373 17.50 29.88 -12.57
C ASN A 373 16.02 29.59 -12.24
N SER A 374 15.74 29.26 -10.97
CA SER A 374 14.39 28.98 -10.45
C SER A 374 14.05 29.89 -9.28
N PHE A 375 12.77 29.88 -8.85
CA PHE A 375 12.31 30.59 -7.66
C PHE A 375 12.50 32.13 -7.72
N GLY A 376 12.55 32.68 -8.94
CA GLY A 376 12.87 34.09 -9.18
C GLY A 376 14.37 34.40 -9.27
N ASN A 377 15.24 33.41 -9.12
CA ASN A 377 16.67 33.56 -9.37
C ASN A 377 16.95 33.65 -10.87
N ALA A 378 17.93 34.48 -11.23
CA ALA A 378 18.48 34.57 -12.58
C ALA A 378 20.01 34.74 -12.46
N ALA A 379 20.75 33.66 -12.67
CA ALA A 379 22.20 33.64 -12.58
C ALA A 379 22.82 32.67 -13.59
N SER A 380 24.13 32.78 -13.80
CA SER A 380 24.88 31.94 -14.74
C SER A 380 24.68 30.44 -14.48
N VAL A 381 24.71 29.67 -15.57
CA VAL A 381 24.70 28.21 -15.56
C VAL A 381 25.99 27.70 -14.94
N ILE A 382 25.92 26.66 -14.11
CA ILE A 382 27.11 25.98 -13.59
C ILE A 382 27.48 24.86 -14.55
N GLN A 383 28.68 24.94 -15.13
CA GLN A 383 29.17 23.95 -16.07
C GLN A 383 29.77 22.73 -15.35
N PRO A 384 29.61 21.49 -15.86
CA PRO A 384 30.20 20.29 -15.28
C PRO A 384 31.72 20.37 -15.07
N ALA A 385 32.43 21.05 -15.98
CA ALA A 385 33.88 21.27 -15.86
C ALA A 385 34.25 22.11 -14.62
N THR A 386 33.43 23.09 -14.25
CA THR A 386 33.63 23.90 -13.04
C THR A 386 33.45 23.03 -11.79
N VAL A 387 32.41 22.18 -11.77
CA VAL A 387 32.18 21.24 -10.67
C VAL A 387 33.35 20.29 -10.50
N LYS A 388 33.84 19.71 -11.60
CA LYS A 388 34.99 18.81 -11.59
C LYS A 388 36.22 19.47 -10.97
N LYS A 389 36.56 20.68 -11.41
CA LYS A 389 37.69 21.45 -10.87
C LYS A 389 37.53 21.71 -9.37
N VAL A 390 36.34 22.12 -8.92
CA VAL A 390 36.08 22.35 -7.49
C VAL A 390 36.19 21.05 -6.71
N ARG A 391 35.59 19.96 -7.18
CA ARG A 391 35.65 18.64 -6.55
C ARG A 391 37.08 18.17 -6.36
N GLU A 392 37.93 18.30 -7.37
CA GLU A 392 39.37 18.01 -7.30
C GLU A 392 40.08 18.85 -6.23
N SER A 393 39.78 20.15 -6.16
CA SER A 393 40.41 21.05 -5.17
C SER A 393 40.02 20.78 -3.71
N VAL A 394 38.91 20.08 -3.46
CA VAL A 394 38.38 19.82 -2.10
C VAL A 394 38.46 18.35 -1.68
N GLN A 395 39.14 17.48 -2.45
CA GLN A 395 39.21 16.04 -2.15
C GLN A 395 39.72 15.72 -0.74
N SER A 396 40.66 16.52 -0.22
CA SER A 396 41.24 16.32 1.11
C SER A 396 40.30 16.72 2.25
N LYS A 397 39.22 17.47 1.97
CA LYS A 397 38.25 17.88 2.98
C LYS A 397 37.24 16.78 3.25
N LYS A 398 37.15 16.35 4.52
CA LYS A 398 36.22 15.30 4.97
C LYS A 398 35.07 15.81 5.84
N ASP A 399 35.26 16.95 6.50
CA ASP A 399 34.25 17.56 7.37
C ASP A 399 33.44 18.65 6.65
N PHE A 400 32.29 19.01 7.22
CA PHE A 400 31.43 20.11 6.75
C PHE A 400 32.19 21.45 6.62
N TYR A 401 31.72 22.33 5.73
CA TYR A 401 32.13 23.73 5.80
C TYR A 401 31.42 24.44 6.97
N ALA A 402 32.13 25.33 7.64
CA ALA A 402 31.52 26.36 8.48
C ALA A 402 31.19 27.59 7.60
N PRO A 403 30.01 28.20 7.74
CA PRO A 403 29.62 29.38 6.96
C PRO A 403 30.66 30.51 6.99
N GLU A 404 31.23 30.84 8.15
CA GLU A 404 32.22 31.91 8.27
C GLU A 404 33.54 31.59 7.55
N ALA A 405 33.98 30.33 7.59
CA ALA A 405 35.19 29.90 6.91
C ALA A 405 35.00 29.99 5.39
N LEU A 406 33.84 29.54 4.90
CA LEU A 406 33.54 29.58 3.48
C LEU A 406 33.36 31.01 2.96
N LEU A 407 32.82 31.93 3.77
CA LEU A 407 32.74 33.35 3.43
C LEU A 407 34.09 34.08 3.44
N LYS A 408 35.08 33.60 4.21
CA LYS A 408 36.46 34.13 4.12
C LYS A 408 37.12 33.75 2.80
N GLU A 409 36.90 32.52 2.33
CA GLU A 409 37.41 32.05 1.03
C GLU A 409 36.66 32.71 -0.13
N HIS A 410 35.33 32.78 -0.02
CA HIS A 410 34.42 33.25 -1.06
C HIS A 410 33.39 34.24 -0.47
N PRO A 411 33.74 35.53 -0.33
CA PRO A 411 32.86 36.55 0.26
C PRO A 411 31.54 36.73 -0.51
N LEU A 412 30.48 37.16 0.19
CA LEU A 412 29.24 37.56 -0.48
C LEU A 412 29.48 38.78 -1.35
N GLU A 413 28.90 38.76 -2.53
CA GLU A 413 28.89 39.88 -3.47
C GLU A 413 28.06 41.05 -2.89
N PRO A 414 28.46 42.30 -3.18
CA PRO A 414 27.73 43.49 -2.71
C PRO A 414 26.27 43.56 -3.20
#